data_AF-A0A1T4L6A3-F1
#
_entry.id   AF-A0A1T4L6A3-F1
#
_cell.length_a   1.000
_cell.length_b   1.000
_cell.length_c   1.000
_cell.angle_alpha   90.00
_cell.angle_beta   90.00
_cell.angle_gamma   90.00
#
_symmetry.space_group_name_H-M   'P 1'
#
loop_
_entity.id
_entity.type
_entity.pdbx_description
1 polymer ?
#
loop_
_entity_poly.entity_id
_entity_poly.type
_entity_poly.pdbx_seq_one_letter_code
_entity_poly.pdbx_strand_id
1 'polypeptide(L)'
;MRRVPPLLLLAFASACSLPETRWEKPGADEKATANDLADCRRAARQEAFQAWPFFTYGPPYWGFPSWGWGSPWGFPYWGQYDSSRFYTENRLTDFCMRNKGYQLVTIAPPQTRAATPPAAPQTTDK
;
A
#
# COMPACT_ATOMS: atom_id res chain seq x y z
N MET A 1 -8.50 -15.19 -44.33
CA MET A 1 -8.61 -14.63 -42.96
C MET A 1 -7.96 -15.61 -42.00
N ARG A 2 -6.80 -15.27 -41.43
CA ARG A 2 -5.97 -16.18 -40.62
C ARG A 2 -6.47 -16.11 -39.17
N ARG A 3 -7.08 -17.19 -38.67
CA ARG A 3 -7.62 -17.27 -37.31
C ARG A 3 -6.46 -17.31 -36.32
N VAL A 4 -6.30 -16.25 -35.54
CA VAL A 4 -5.31 -16.20 -34.45
C VAL A 4 -5.90 -17.00 -33.28
N PRO A 5 -5.23 -18.06 -32.80
CA PRO A 5 -5.76 -18.88 -31.72
C PRO A 5 -5.80 -18.06 -30.41
N PRO A 6 -6.91 -18.15 -29.63
CA PRO A 6 -7.15 -17.36 -28.42
C PRO A 6 -6.15 -17.64 -27.27
N LEU A 7 -5.35 -18.69 -27.41
CA LEU A 7 -4.29 -19.06 -26.46
C LEU A 7 -3.14 -18.04 -26.40
N LEU A 8 -2.93 -17.24 -27.45
CA LEU A 8 -1.84 -16.25 -27.50
C LEU A 8 -2.14 -14.99 -26.66
N LEU A 9 -3.41 -14.73 -26.33
CA LEU A 9 -3.83 -13.57 -25.52
C LEU A 9 -3.71 -13.80 -24.01
N LEU A 10 -3.72 -15.05 -23.54
CA LEU A 10 -3.60 -15.38 -22.11
C LEU A 10 -2.15 -15.35 -21.58
N ALA A 11 -1.15 -15.34 -22.47
CA ALA A 11 0.26 -15.36 -22.08
C ALA A 11 0.80 -14.01 -21.56
N PHE A 12 0.08 -12.90 -21.74
CA PHE A 12 0.53 -11.57 -21.33
C PHE A 12 0.14 -11.17 -19.90
N ALA A 13 -0.61 -11.99 -19.18
CA ALA A 13 -1.15 -11.62 -17.86
C ALA A 13 -0.24 -11.95 -16.65
N SER A 14 0.93 -12.58 -16.83
CA SER A 14 1.70 -13.16 -15.71
C SER A 14 2.94 -12.36 -15.25
N ALA A 15 3.21 -11.15 -15.76
CA ALA A 15 4.49 -10.48 -15.56
C ALA A 15 4.45 -9.16 -14.75
N CYS A 16 3.52 -9.00 -13.80
CA CYS A 16 3.55 -7.89 -12.84
C CYS A 16 3.84 -8.40 -11.43
N SER A 17 5.08 -8.82 -11.15
CA SER A 17 5.59 -8.89 -9.77
C SER A 17 6.04 -7.49 -9.38
N LEU A 18 5.14 -6.72 -8.77
CA LEU A 18 5.51 -5.44 -8.16
C LEU A 18 6.54 -5.71 -7.05
N PRO A 19 7.57 -4.86 -6.91
CA PRO A 19 8.54 -4.97 -5.84
C PRO A 19 7.82 -4.99 -4.47
N GLU A 20 8.07 -6.03 -3.67
CA GLU A 20 7.52 -6.13 -2.32
C GLU A 20 8.25 -5.15 -1.42
N THR A 21 7.54 -4.42 -0.57
CA THR A 21 8.16 -3.54 0.43
C THR A 21 7.96 -4.13 1.82
N ARG A 22 9.04 -4.17 2.61
CA ARG A 22 9.04 -4.71 3.98
C ARG A 22 9.71 -3.71 4.93
N TRP A 23 9.23 -3.69 6.17
CA TRP A 23 9.88 -2.96 7.27
C TRP A 23 10.99 -3.82 7.88
N GLU A 24 12.19 -3.28 7.96
CA GLU A 24 13.34 -3.94 8.58
C GLU A 24 13.97 -3.08 9.67
N LYS A 25 14.42 -3.73 10.74
CA LYS A 25 15.18 -3.14 11.84
C LYS A 25 16.20 -4.16 12.34
N PRO A 26 17.47 -3.77 12.60
CA PRO A 26 18.48 -4.68 13.15
C PRO A 26 18.00 -5.34 14.45
N GLY A 27 18.02 -6.67 14.48
CA GLY A 27 17.64 -7.46 15.66
C GLY A 27 16.14 -7.60 15.92
N ALA A 28 15.27 -7.07 15.07
CA ALA A 28 13.83 -7.32 15.14
C ALA A 28 13.46 -8.57 14.33
N ASP A 29 12.74 -9.50 14.96
CA ASP A 29 12.11 -10.60 14.24
C ASP A 29 10.79 -10.16 13.58
N GLU A 30 10.19 -11.06 12.80
CA GLU A 30 8.94 -10.77 12.10
C GLU A 30 7.78 -10.51 13.06
N LYS A 31 7.75 -11.20 14.22
CA LYS A 31 6.73 -11.01 15.24
C LYS A 31 6.82 -9.64 15.90
N ALA A 32 8.02 -9.21 16.27
CA ALA A 32 8.28 -7.87 16.81
C ALA A 32 7.90 -6.80 15.79
N THR A 33 8.28 -6.98 14.53
CA THR A 33 7.92 -6.07 13.44
C THR A 33 6.41 -5.97 13.24
N ALA A 34 5.69 -7.09 13.26
CA ALA A 34 4.23 -7.11 13.14
C ALA A 34 3.54 -6.43 14.34
N ASN A 35 4.04 -6.68 15.56
CA ASN A 35 3.53 -6.04 16.76
C ASN A 35 3.76 -4.52 16.74
N ASP A 36 4.98 -4.09 16.43
CA ASP A 36 5.32 -2.67 16.34
C ASP A 36 4.50 -1.95 15.26
N LEU A 37 4.29 -2.59 14.11
CA LEU A 37 3.45 -2.07 13.04
C LEU A 37 1.99 -1.95 13.48
N ALA A 38 1.45 -2.96 14.19
CA ALA A 38 0.09 -2.92 14.72
C ALA A 38 -0.08 -1.80 15.75
N ASP A 39 0.91 -1.62 16.63
CA ASP A 39 0.91 -0.58 17.66
C ASP A 39 0.96 0.82 17.02
N CYS A 40 1.87 1.03 16.06
CA CYS A 40 1.97 2.28 15.32
C CYS A 40 0.67 2.60 14.57
N ARG A 41 0.03 1.61 13.94
CA ARG A 41 -1.27 1.81 13.25
C ARG A 41 -2.39 2.19 14.20
N ARG A 42 -2.45 1.60 15.40
CA ARG A 42 -3.47 1.96 16.40
C ARG A 42 -3.30 3.40 16.88
N ALA A 43 -2.06 3.81 17.18
CA ALA A 43 -1.77 5.18 17.57
C ALA A 43 -2.06 6.18 16.44
N ALA A 44 -1.61 5.89 15.22
CA ALA A 44 -1.84 6.72 14.05
C ALA A 44 -3.33 6.92 13.75
N ARG A 45 -4.14 5.87 13.92
CA ARG A 45 -5.60 5.95 13.78
C ARG A 45 -6.20 6.89 14.82
N GLN A 46 -5.83 6.73 16.09
CA GLN A 46 -6.33 7.60 17.16
C GLN A 46 -6.00 9.07 16.89
N GLU A 47 -4.77 9.35 16.45
CA GLU A 47 -4.33 10.70 16.15
C GLU A 47 -5.02 11.28 14.91
N ALA A 48 -5.18 10.48 13.84
CA ALA A 48 -5.89 10.92 12.63
C ALA A 48 -7.37 11.22 12.91
N PHE A 49 -8.01 10.52 13.85
CA PHE A 49 -9.36 10.83 14.32
C PHE A 49 -9.42 12.10 15.17
N GLN A 50 -8.39 12.38 15.99
CA GLN A 50 -8.35 13.60 16.83
C GLN A 50 -8.00 14.86 16.04
N ALA A 51 -7.13 14.75 15.04
CA ALA A 51 -6.78 15.83 14.12
C ALA A 51 -7.95 16.23 13.19
N TRP A 52 -9.08 15.53 13.28
CA TRP A 52 -10.24 15.76 12.45
C TRP A 52 -11.16 16.85 13.05
N PRO A 53 -11.34 17.99 12.36
CA PRO A 53 -11.98 19.18 12.91
C PRO A 53 -13.49 19.02 13.22
N PHE A 54 -14.14 17.97 12.71
CA PHE A 54 -15.55 17.70 12.99
C PHE A 54 -15.81 17.23 14.43
N PHE A 55 -14.80 16.79 15.19
CA PHE A 55 -14.97 16.33 16.57
C PHE A 55 -14.47 17.32 17.63
N THR A 56 -13.60 18.26 17.29
CA THR A 56 -13.01 19.21 18.27
C THR A 56 -13.86 20.45 18.47
N TYR A 57 -14.69 20.81 17.50
CA TYR A 57 -15.67 21.89 17.65
C TYR A 57 -17.05 21.32 17.34
N GLY A 58 -17.95 21.39 18.33
CA GLY A 58 -19.38 21.23 18.09
C GLY A 58 -19.85 22.08 16.90
N PRO A 59 -21.04 21.79 16.34
CA PRO A 59 -21.46 22.34 15.07
C PRO A 59 -21.20 23.85 15.03
N PRO A 60 -20.55 24.40 13.98
CA PRO A 60 -20.41 25.83 13.88
C PRO A 60 -21.83 26.40 13.85
N TYR A 61 -22.20 27.07 14.94
CA TYR A 61 -23.46 27.78 15.12
C TYR A 61 -23.48 29.06 14.26
N TRP A 62 -22.94 28.96 13.04
CA TRP A 62 -22.81 30.03 12.05
C TRP A 62 -23.14 29.45 10.67
N GLY A 63 -24.45 29.38 10.39
CA GLY A 63 -24.98 29.59 9.05
C GLY A 63 -24.96 28.39 8.09
N PHE A 64 -25.72 27.34 8.40
CA PHE A 64 -26.31 26.52 7.33
C PHE A 64 -27.74 27.03 7.07
N PRO A 65 -28.03 27.70 5.95
CA PRO A 65 -29.41 27.87 5.54
C PRO A 65 -29.89 26.51 5.05
N SER A 66 -30.78 25.87 5.81
CA SER A 66 -31.76 24.89 5.32
C SER A 66 -31.22 23.93 4.25
N TRP A 67 -30.41 22.94 4.61
CA TRP A 67 -30.21 21.80 3.71
C TRP A 67 -31.35 20.81 3.91
N GLY A 68 -32.35 20.99 3.05
CA GLY A 68 -33.37 20.01 2.79
C GLY A 68 -32.76 18.64 2.53
N TRP A 69 -33.46 17.66 3.06
CA TRP A 69 -33.48 16.28 2.62
C TRP A 69 -33.66 16.18 1.10
N GLY A 70 -32.59 16.26 0.31
CA GLY A 70 -32.71 16.01 -1.14
C GLY A 70 -31.72 16.68 -2.09
N SER A 71 -30.49 17.00 -1.69
CA SER A 71 -29.47 17.35 -2.69
C SER A 71 -28.77 16.08 -3.20
N PRO A 72 -28.92 15.69 -4.49
CA PRO A 72 -28.20 14.56 -5.09
C PRO A 72 -26.67 14.80 -5.20
N TRP A 73 -26.20 15.99 -4.81
CA TRP A 73 -24.79 16.39 -4.85
C TRP A 73 -24.09 16.35 -3.48
N GLY A 74 -24.73 15.82 -2.42
CA GLY A 74 -24.15 15.72 -1.07
C GLY A 74 -23.19 14.55 -0.83
N PHE A 75 -23.01 13.67 -1.82
CA PHE A 75 -22.22 12.44 -1.71
C PHE A 75 -20.69 12.52 -1.95
N PRO A 76 -20.08 13.57 -2.56
CA PRO A 76 -18.63 13.56 -2.79
C PRO A 76 -17.79 13.97 -1.58
N TYR A 77 -18.38 14.61 -0.57
CA TYR A 77 -17.64 15.13 0.57
C TYR A 77 -17.06 13.97 1.41
N TRP A 78 -17.87 12.95 1.76
CA TRP A 78 -17.45 11.80 2.57
C TRP A 78 -16.29 10.98 1.96
N GLY A 79 -16.29 10.75 0.65
CA GLY A 79 -15.21 10.01 -0.01
C GLY A 79 -13.88 10.76 -0.04
N GLN A 80 -13.92 12.09 -0.23
CA GLN A 80 -12.73 12.93 -0.15
C GLN A 80 -12.18 12.97 1.29
N TYR A 81 -13.06 12.94 2.28
CA TYR A 81 -12.69 12.90 3.68
C TYR A 81 -12.00 11.61 4.11
N ASP A 82 -12.55 10.46 3.76
CA ASP A 82 -11.94 9.17 4.09
C ASP A 82 -10.57 9.01 3.44
N SER A 83 -10.39 9.56 2.23
CA SER A 83 -9.08 9.57 1.58
C SER A 83 -8.05 10.36 2.39
N SER A 84 -8.39 11.58 2.86
CA SER A 84 -7.49 12.44 3.63
C SER A 84 -7.08 11.82 4.98
N ARG A 85 -8.04 11.17 5.66
CA ARG A 85 -7.80 10.43 6.91
C ARG A 85 -6.84 9.27 6.66
N PHE A 86 -7.09 8.47 5.64
CA PHE A 86 -6.24 7.34 5.28
C PHE A 86 -4.80 7.77 4.94
N TYR A 87 -4.61 8.85 4.19
CA TYR A 87 -3.25 9.38 3.92
C TYR A 87 -2.55 9.84 5.20
N THR A 88 -3.28 10.47 6.10
CA THR A 88 -2.75 10.94 7.39
C THR A 88 -2.35 9.76 8.28
N GLU A 89 -3.20 8.72 8.39
CA GLU A 89 -2.90 7.50 9.14
C GLU A 89 -1.63 6.81 8.62
N ASN A 90 -1.47 6.68 7.30
CA ASN A 90 -0.29 6.04 6.72
C ASN A 90 0.97 6.86 7.01
N ARG A 91 0.92 8.19 6.82
CA ARG A 91 2.05 9.07 7.11
C ARG A 91 2.49 9.00 8.58
N LEU A 92 1.52 8.96 9.51
CA LEU A 92 1.79 8.84 10.94
C LEU A 92 2.34 7.46 11.31
N THR A 93 1.84 6.41 10.66
CA THR A 93 2.36 5.03 10.80
C THR A 93 3.82 4.97 10.36
N ASP A 94 4.14 5.52 9.18
CA ASP A 94 5.50 5.55 8.65
C ASP A 94 6.45 6.33 9.56
N PHE A 95 6.00 7.47 10.08
CA PHE A 95 6.76 8.26 11.03
C PHE A 95 7.05 7.46 12.31
N CYS A 96 6.04 6.80 12.88
CA CYS A 96 6.18 5.97 14.07
C CYS A 96 7.18 4.82 13.85
N MET A 97 7.08 4.11 12.73
CA MET A 97 7.99 3.01 12.38
C MET A 97 9.43 3.51 12.22
N ARG A 98 9.65 4.62 11.51
CA ARG A 98 10.98 5.23 11.35
C ARG A 98 11.56 5.68 12.68
N ASN A 99 10.74 6.26 13.56
CA ASN A 99 11.17 6.67 14.90
C ASN A 99 11.53 5.49 15.81
N LYS A 100 10.91 4.32 15.61
CA LYS A 100 11.31 3.05 16.24
C LYS A 100 12.60 2.45 15.66
N GLY A 101 13.16 3.04 14.60
CA GLY A 101 14.39 2.60 13.94
C GLY A 101 14.17 1.65 12.77
N TYR A 102 12.93 1.52 12.27
CA TYR A 102 12.64 0.72 11.08
C TYR A 102 12.92 1.49 9.79
N GLN A 103 13.34 0.78 8.76
CA GLN A 103 13.48 1.27 7.39
C GLN A 103 12.58 0.46 6.46
N LEU A 104 11.92 1.15 5.53
CA LEU A 104 11.13 0.49 4.49
C LEU A 104 12.08 0.11 3.35
N VAL A 105 12.31 -1.19 3.19
CA VAL A 105 13.18 -1.74 2.16
C VAL A 105 12.35 -2.38 1.05
N THR A 106 12.82 -2.26 -0.18
CA THR A 106 12.26 -2.96 -1.32
C THR A 106 12.96 -4.31 -1.46
N ILE A 107 12.21 -5.40 -1.33
CA ILE A 107 12.70 -6.74 -1.60
C ILE A 107 12.53 -6.97 -3.10
N ALA A 108 13.66 -7.11 -3.81
CA ALA A 108 13.62 -7.55 -5.19
C ALA A 108 13.01 -8.97 -5.22
N PRO A 109 12.07 -9.27 -6.15
CA PRO A 109 11.60 -10.63 -6.32
C PRO A 109 12.81 -11.54 -6.55
N PRO A 110 12.82 -12.77 -6.01
CA PRO A 110 13.90 -13.70 -6.26
C PRO A 110 14.01 -13.83 -7.78
N GLN A 111 15.09 -13.30 -8.34
CA GLN A 111 15.44 -13.49 -9.74
C GLN A 111 15.52 -15.01 -9.90
N THR A 112 14.50 -15.61 -10.52
CA THR A 112 14.55 -17.00 -10.95
C THR A 112 15.84 -17.07 -11.75
N ARG A 113 16.90 -17.68 -11.19
CA ARG A 113 18.15 -17.91 -11.90
C ARG A 113 17.71 -18.42 -13.27
N ALA A 114 17.94 -17.63 -14.32
CA ALA A 114 17.86 -18.13 -15.67
C ALA A 114 18.67 -19.41 -15.61
N ALA A 115 18.01 -20.55 -15.81
CA ALA A 115 18.65 -21.84 -15.80
C ALA A 115 19.86 -21.68 -16.72
N THR A 116 21.06 -21.75 -16.17
CA THR A 116 22.28 -21.84 -16.97
C THR A 116 21.98 -22.98 -17.94
N PRO A 117 21.94 -22.75 -19.26
CA PRO A 117 21.78 -23.85 -20.20
C PRO A 117 22.87 -24.87 -19.85
N PRO A 118 22.57 -26.17 -19.73
CA PRO A 118 23.64 -27.15 -19.56
C PRO A 118 24.66 -26.90 -20.68
N ALA A 119 25.92 -26.73 -20.28
CA ALA A 119 27.01 -26.45 -21.21
C ALA A 119 26.91 -27.43 -22.39
N ALA A 120 26.78 -26.88 -23.60
CA ALA A 120 26.76 -27.69 -24.80
C ALA A 120 28.02 -28.57 -24.83
N PRO A 121 27.92 -29.86 -25.18
CA PRO A 121 29.09 -30.73 -25.26
C PRO A 121 30.06 -30.12 -26.27
N GLN A 122 31.26 -29.78 -25.80
CA GLN A 122 32.35 -29.36 -26.68
C GLN A 122 32.69 -30.55 -27.57
N THR A 123 32.33 -30.45 -28.86
CA THR A 123 32.78 -31.36 -29.90
C THR A 123 34.30 -31.20 -30.00
N THR A 124 35.02 -32.16 -29.45
CA THR A 124 36.45 -32.36 -29.65
C THR A 124 36.60 -32.86 -31.08
N ASP A 125 36.95 -31.95 -31.99
CA ASP A 125 37.37 -32.31 -33.34
C ASP A 125 38.86 -32.62 -33.35
N LYS A 126 39.22 -33.55 -34.23
CA LYS A 126 40.36 -34.46 -34.19
C LYS A 126 41.66 -33.86 -34.72
#